data_AF-A0A5N6PBM4-F1
#
_entry.id   AF-A0A5N6PBM4-F1
#
_cell.length_a   1.000
_cell.length_b   1.000
_cell.length_c   1.000
_cell.angle_alpha   90.00
_cell.angle_beta   90.00
_cell.angle_gamma   90.00
#
_symmetry.space_group_name_H-M   'P 1'
#
loop_
_entity.id
_entity.type
_entity.pdbx_description
1 polymer ?
#
loop_
_entity_poly.entity_id
_entity_poly.type
_entity_poly.pdbx_seq_one_letter_code
_entity_poly.pdbx_strand_id
1 'polypeptide(L)'
;MELFFPDAPFQCNGKSVVEGVFDPPYYEWFQFNKDYNEYFNFDECVDYIEECMIKLAPIDGLLGFSQGAILSAALPGLQAKFTAFRQGVYP
;
A
#
# COMPACT_ATOMS: atom_id res chain seq x y z
N MET A 1 -18.90 0.88 -11.76
CA MET A 1 -17.59 0.94 -11.10
C MET A 1 -17.86 1.16 -9.63
N GLU A 2 -17.50 0.19 -8.81
CA GLU A 2 -17.59 0.27 -7.35
C GLU A 2 -16.18 0.59 -6.83
N LEU A 3 -16.09 1.53 -5.88
CA LEU A 3 -14.81 2.00 -5.35
C LEU A 3 -14.77 1.77 -3.85
N PHE A 4 -13.70 1.14 -3.40
CA PHE A 4 -13.40 0.93 -1.99
C PHE A 4 -12.19 1.79 -1.61
N PHE A 5 -12.30 2.55 -0.53
CA PHE A 5 -11.27 3.46 -0.06
C PHE A 5 -10.77 2.99 1.31
N PRO A 6 -9.79 2.08 1.35
CA PRO A 6 -9.17 1.69 2.61
C PRO A 6 -8.28 2.83 3.14
N ASP A 7 -8.29 3.02 4.45
CA ASP A 7 -7.32 3.86 5.13
C ASP A 7 -5.98 3.13 5.23
N ALA A 8 -4.88 3.90 5.24
CA ALA A 8 -3.57 3.32 5.46
C ALA A 8 -3.44 2.81 6.92
N PRO A 9 -2.74 1.70 7.17
CA PRO A 9 -2.78 1.04 8.49
C PRO A 9 -1.88 1.70 9.55
N PHE A 10 -0.92 2.55 9.17
CA PHE A 10 0.04 3.15 10.09
C PHE A 10 -0.27 4.61 10.38
N GLN A 11 -0.20 5.02 11.64
CA GLN A 11 -0.29 6.45 11.98
C GLN A 11 0.90 7.22 11.41
N CYS A 12 0.66 8.47 11.01
CA CYS A 12 1.73 9.36 10.55
C CYS A 12 2.84 9.50 11.59
N ASN A 13 4.09 9.39 11.15
CA ASN A 13 5.23 9.71 11.99
C ASN A 13 5.49 11.22 12.02
N GLY A 14 5.00 11.88 13.06
CA GLY A 14 5.21 13.31 13.27
C GLY A 14 4.19 14.17 12.55
N LYS A 15 4.62 15.34 12.05
CA LYS A 15 3.71 16.34 11.49
C LYS A 15 3.22 15.90 10.10
N SER A 16 1.91 15.79 9.93
CA SER A 16 1.31 15.47 8.63
C SER A 16 1.34 16.68 7.70
N VAL A 17 1.63 16.44 6.42
CA VAL A 17 1.61 17.48 5.38
C VAL A 17 0.21 18.04 5.11
N VAL A 18 -0.83 17.32 5.55
CA VAL A 18 -2.22 17.75 5.42
C VAL A 18 -2.81 18.33 6.71
N GLU A 19 -2.00 18.46 7.75
CA GLU A 19 -2.42 19.04 9.01
C GLU A 19 -2.90 20.48 8.82
N GLY A 20 -4.11 20.77 9.32
CA GLY A 20 -4.78 22.07 9.14
C GLY A 20 -5.60 22.18 7.85
N VAL A 21 -5.56 21.17 6.97
CA VAL A 21 -6.47 21.04 5.83
C VAL A 21 -7.54 19.97 6.12
N PHE A 22 -7.16 18.86 6.78
CA PHE A 22 -8.08 17.80 7.21
C PHE A 22 -8.00 17.56 8.73
N ASP A 23 -9.04 16.95 9.29
CA ASP A 23 -9.09 16.56 10.70
C ASP A 23 -8.27 15.28 10.96
N PRO A 24 -7.63 15.15 12.14
CA PRO A 24 -6.93 13.92 12.54
C PRO A 24 -7.92 12.77 12.86
N PRO A 25 -7.46 11.50 12.89
CA PRO A 25 -6.07 11.02 12.79
C PRO A 25 -5.53 10.97 11.35
N TYR A 26 -4.20 11.10 11.22
CA TYR A 26 -3.51 11.01 9.93
C TYR A 26 -2.76 9.68 9.81
N TYR A 27 -2.76 9.11 8.60
CA TYR A 27 -2.18 7.80 8.31
C TYR A 27 -1.21 7.84 7.12
N GLU A 28 -0.26 6.91 7.15
CA GLU A 28 0.77 6.69 6.12
C GLU A 28 0.75 5.24 5.65
N TRP A 29 1.02 5.04 4.37
CA TRP A 29 1.16 3.72 3.78
C TRP A 29 2.53 3.11 4.13
N PHE A 30 3.59 3.88 4.03
CA PHE A 30 4.88 3.42 4.51
C PHE A 30 5.72 4.63 4.92
N GLN A 31 6.64 4.40 5.85
CA GLN A 31 7.59 5.42 6.26
C GLN A 31 8.93 5.18 5.59
N PHE A 32 9.74 6.22 5.54
CA PHE A 32 11.12 6.15 5.10
C PHE A 32 11.99 6.94 6.07
N ASN A 33 13.27 6.58 6.15
CA ASN A 33 14.20 7.36 6.95
C ASN A 33 14.46 8.73 6.29
N LYS A 34 15.09 9.64 7.03
CA LYS A 34 15.32 11.03 6.57
C LYS A 34 16.14 11.10 5.28
N ASP A 35 16.94 10.08 5.01
CA ASP A 35 17.81 9.99 3.85
C ASP A 35 17.14 9.26 2.67
N TYR A 36 15.89 8.83 2.82
CA TYR A 36 15.06 8.17 1.80
C TYR A 36 15.68 6.90 1.19
N ASN A 37 16.61 6.25 1.89
CA ASN A 37 17.29 5.05 1.41
C ASN A 37 16.76 3.75 2.04
N GLU A 38 15.93 3.87 3.08
CA GLU A 38 15.26 2.74 3.74
C GLU A 38 13.77 3.01 3.82
N TYR A 39 12.99 2.00 3.45
CA TYR A 39 11.53 1.98 3.57
C TYR A 39 11.14 1.05 4.72
N PHE A 40 10.19 1.48 5.53
CA PHE A 40 9.62 0.73 6.64
C PHE A 40 8.15 0.48 6.39
N ASN A 41 7.67 -0.71 6.75
CA ASN A 41 6.26 -1.11 6.67
C ASN A 41 5.70 -1.22 5.24
N PHE A 42 6.56 -1.26 4.22
CA PHE A 42 6.14 -1.31 2.82
C PHE A 42 5.48 -2.66 2.49
N ASP A 43 6.15 -3.76 2.84
CA ASP A 43 5.66 -5.11 2.57
C ASP A 43 4.37 -5.39 3.34
N GLU A 44 4.28 -4.95 4.60
CA GLU A 44 3.07 -5.05 5.42
C GLU A 44 1.88 -4.31 4.81
N CYS A 45 2.12 -3.20 4.12
CA CYS A 45 1.06 -2.48 3.41
C CYS A 45 0.66 -3.14 2.09
N VAL A 46 1.60 -3.77 1.39
CA VAL A 46 1.26 -4.62 0.25
C VAL A 46 0.34 -5.75 0.70
N ASP A 47 0.73 -6.48 1.75
CA ASP A 47 -0.06 -7.58 2.32
C ASP A 47 -1.45 -7.10 2.77
N TYR A 48 -1.53 -5.95 3.44
CA TYR A 48 -2.80 -5.36 3.87
C TYR A 48 -3.73 -5.02 2.69
N ILE A 49 -3.21 -4.48 1.58
CA ILE A 49 -4.02 -4.21 0.38
C ILE A 49 -4.49 -5.53 -0.25
N GLU A 50 -3.63 -6.55 -0.34
CA GLU A 50 -4.03 -7.86 -0.85
C GLU A 50 -5.17 -8.46 -0.01
N GLU A 51 -5.08 -8.36 1.32
CA GLU A 51 -6.16 -8.79 2.22
C GLU A 51 -7.45 -8.01 1.98
N CYS A 52 -7.37 -6.69 1.78
CA CYS A 52 -8.53 -5.86 1.46
C CYS A 52 -9.18 -6.29 0.13
N MET A 53 -8.36 -6.56 -0.89
CA MET A 53 -8.83 -7.05 -2.19
C MET A 53 -9.50 -8.42 -2.10
N ILE A 54 -9.13 -9.27 -1.14
CA ILE A 54 -9.78 -10.56 -0.90
C ILE A 54 -11.09 -10.38 -0.12
N LYS A 55 -11.09 -9.52 0.90
CA LYS A 55 -12.21 -9.39 1.87
C LYS A 55 -13.35 -8.51 1.39
N LEU A 56 -13.08 -7.44 0.63
CA LEU A 56 -14.08 -6.42 0.33
C LEU A 56 -14.99 -6.77 -0.85
N ALA A 57 -14.42 -7.29 -1.94
CA ALA A 57 -15.12 -7.75 -3.16
C ALA A 57 -14.08 -8.30 -4.16
N PRO A 58 -14.46 -8.95 -5.27
CA PRO A 58 -13.54 -9.12 -6.39
C PRO A 58 -13.08 -7.75 -6.90
N ILE A 59 -11.86 -7.32 -6.53
CA ILE A 59 -11.28 -6.04 -6.94
C ILE A 59 -10.51 -6.25 -8.25
N ASP A 60 -11.00 -5.64 -9.34
CA ASP A 60 -10.41 -5.77 -10.67
C ASP A 60 -9.15 -4.92 -10.89
N GLY A 61 -8.88 -3.95 -10.01
CA GLY A 61 -7.73 -3.08 -10.15
C GLY A 61 -7.57 -2.07 -9.01
N LEU A 62 -6.43 -1.40 -9.00
CA LEU A 62 -6.05 -0.42 -7.98
C LEU A 62 -5.87 0.96 -8.60
N LEU A 63 -6.28 1.98 -7.85
CA LEU A 63 -5.99 3.38 -8.14
C LEU A 63 -5.22 3.95 -6.96
N GLY A 64 -4.10 4.61 -7.24
CA GLY A 64 -3.21 5.14 -6.21
C GLY A 64 -2.73 6.55 -6.50
N PHE A 65 -2.50 7.31 -5.43
CA PHE A 65 -1.89 8.64 -5.45
C PHE A 65 -0.69 8.69 -4.50
N SER A 66 0.38 9.38 -4.87
CA SER A 66 1.62 9.48 -4.08
C SER A 66 2.11 8.11 -3.58
N GLN A 67 2.19 7.85 -2.27
CA GLN A 67 2.56 6.54 -1.71
C GLN A 67 1.61 5.42 -2.16
N GLY A 68 0.31 5.69 -2.25
CA GLY A 68 -0.66 4.72 -2.76
C GLY A 68 -0.43 4.37 -4.23
N ALA A 69 0.14 5.29 -5.04
CA ALA A 69 0.52 5.01 -6.42
C ALA A 69 1.71 4.05 -6.48
N ILE A 70 2.68 4.21 -5.57
CA ILE A 70 3.84 3.31 -5.45
C ILE A 70 3.35 1.90 -5.11
N LEU A 71 2.47 1.74 -4.12
CA LEU A 71 1.89 0.43 -3.78
C LEU A 71 1.09 -0.17 -4.94
N SER A 72 0.25 0.64 -5.60
CA SER A 72 -0.53 0.20 -6.76
C SER A 72 0.35 -0.28 -7.92
N ALA A 73 1.53 0.33 -8.11
CA ALA A 73 2.48 -0.08 -9.13
C ALA A 73 3.32 -1.31 -8.73
N ALA A 74 3.58 -1.49 -7.43
CA ALA A 74 4.36 -2.62 -6.91
C ALA A 74 3.58 -3.94 -6.92
N LEU A 75 2.28 -3.88 -6.58
CA LEU A 75 1.42 -5.06 -6.44
C LEU A 75 1.39 -5.98 -7.66
N PRO A 76 1.22 -5.51 -8.91
CA PRO A 76 1.30 -6.38 -10.09
C PRO A 76 2.67 -7.09 -10.23
N GLY A 77 3.76 -6.38 -9.89
CA GLY A 77 5.10 -6.94 -9.91
C GLY A 77 5.33 -7.99 -8.82
N LEU A 78 4.74 -7.79 -7.63
CA LEU A 78 4.80 -8.75 -6.53
C LEU A 78 3.86 -9.93 -6.73
N GLN A 79 2.66 -9.74 -7.29
CA GLN A 79 1.76 -10.82 -7.70
C GLN A 79 2.38 -11.72 -8.77
N ALA A 80 3.15 -11.16 -9.70
CA ALA A 80 3.90 -11.96 -10.68
C ALA A 80 4.94 -12.85 -9.98
N LYS A 81 5.65 -12.33 -8.98
CA LYS A 81 6.60 -13.12 -8.17
C LYS A 81 5.90 -14.17 -7.32
N PHE A 82 4.80 -13.83 -6.65
CA PHE A 82 4.00 -14.77 -5.87
C PHE A 82 3.41 -15.88 -6.73
N THR A 83 2.92 -15.55 -7.93
CA THR A 83 2.42 -16.54 -8.90
C THR A 83 3.55 -17.46 -9.37
N ALA A 84 4.71 -16.89 -9.72
CA ALA A 84 5.89 -17.66 -10.12
C ALA A 84 6.39 -18.58 -8.99
N PHE A 85 6.40 -18.10 -7.75
CA PHE A 85 6.74 -18.89 -6.56
C PHE A 85 5.75 -20.03 -6.33
N ARG A 86 4.44 -19.75 -6.38
CA ARG A 86 3.39 -20.78 -6.23
C ARG A 86 3.41 -21.83 -7.34
N GLN A 87 3.87 -21.48 -8.53
CA GLN A 87 4.02 -22.39 -9.66
C GLN A 87 5.38 -23.11 -9.67
N GLY A 88 6.27 -22.84 -8.71
CA GLY A 88 7.59 -23.47 -8.62
C GLY A 88 8.55 -23.06 -9.74
N VAL A 89 8.37 -21.89 -10.34
CA VAL A 89 9.09 -21.43 -11.54
C VAL A 89 10.10 -20.32 -11.22
N TYR A 90 10.72 -20.38 -10.05
CA TYR A 90 11.86 -19.51 -9.74
C TYR A 90 13.18 -20.19 -10.16
N PRO A 91 14.08 -19.50 -10.90
CA PRO A 91 15.43 -19.98 -11.19
C PRO A 91 16.33 -20.02 -9.95
#